data_AF-A0A6B2JTA0-F1
#
_entry.id   AF-A0A6B2JTA0-F1
#
_cell.length_a   1.000
_cell.length_b   1.000
_cell.length_c   1.000
_cell.angle_alpha   90.00
_cell.angle_beta   90.00
_cell.angle_gamma   90.00
#
_symmetry.space_group_name_H-M   'P 1'
#
loop_
_entity.id
_entity.type
_entity.pdbx_description
1 polymer ?
#
loop_
_entity_poly.entity_id
_entity_poly.type
_entity_poly.pdbx_seq_one_letter_code
_entity_poly.pdbx_strand_id
1 'polypeptide(L)'
;MRIAILGKGNMGAPLARLIEAAGHQVEAFASTDDPLEALAAADLTLLAVKYEQARALAAQPGVAEALAGKTLVDLTNPLAPDFMSLTIGHSTSAAEEIARALPASTVVKAFNTIFAAVLAGHAGGTVSPLPVFVAGDDPAAVESVAGLVRDIGMTAIPAGGLTNARYLEPMTEMMIQLGYGLGHGDRIGFALVAAG
;
A
#
# COMPACT_ATOMS: atom_id res chain seq x y z
N MET A 1 -14.30 3.50 -9.70
CA MET A 1 -13.05 4.17 -10.16
C MET A 1 -12.25 3.22 -11.03
N ARG A 2 -11.34 3.73 -11.85
CA ARG A 2 -10.30 2.98 -12.55
C ARG A 2 -9.05 2.89 -11.68
N ILE A 3 -8.58 1.70 -11.39
CA ILE A 3 -7.49 1.44 -10.46
C ILE A 3 -6.42 0.60 -11.16
N ALA A 4 -5.21 1.13 -11.22
CA ALA A 4 -4.03 0.36 -11.64
C ALA A 4 -3.38 -0.31 -10.42
N ILE A 5 -2.99 -1.57 -10.53
CA ILE A 5 -2.24 -2.27 -9.49
C ILE A 5 -0.92 -2.75 -10.07
N LEU A 6 0.18 -2.19 -9.59
CA LEU A 6 1.51 -2.66 -9.94
C LEU A 6 1.88 -3.79 -8.98
N GLY A 7 2.06 -5.00 -9.53
CA GLY A 7 2.34 -6.21 -8.77
C GLY A 7 1.13 -7.14 -8.66
N LYS A 8 1.27 -8.36 -9.19
CA LYS A 8 0.26 -9.45 -9.11
C LYS A 8 0.53 -10.46 -7.99
N GLY A 9 1.34 -10.06 -7.00
CA GLY A 9 1.78 -10.93 -5.91
C GLY A 9 0.73 -11.14 -4.82
N ASN A 10 1.19 -11.60 -3.65
CA ASN A 10 0.33 -11.96 -2.52
C ASN A 10 -0.49 -10.79 -1.95
N MET A 11 -0.10 -9.54 -2.20
CA MET A 11 -0.91 -8.36 -1.85
C MET A 11 -1.81 -7.94 -3.02
N GLY A 12 -1.24 -7.78 -4.21
CA GLY A 12 -1.95 -7.22 -5.36
C GLY A 12 -3.09 -8.09 -5.88
N ALA A 13 -2.92 -9.42 -5.95
CA ALA A 13 -3.96 -10.30 -6.49
C ALA A 13 -5.22 -10.36 -5.59
N PRO A 14 -5.13 -10.51 -4.25
CA PRO A 14 -6.29 -10.37 -3.38
C PRO A 14 -6.94 -8.98 -3.41
N LEU A 15 -6.13 -7.90 -3.45
CA LEU A 15 -6.67 -6.54 -3.58
C LEU A 15 -7.43 -6.35 -4.89
N ALA A 16 -6.89 -6.83 -6.02
CA ALA A 16 -7.59 -6.78 -7.31
C ALA A 16 -8.99 -7.40 -7.22
N ARG A 17 -9.09 -8.62 -6.68
CA ARG A 17 -10.38 -9.32 -6.52
C ARG A 17 -11.36 -8.56 -5.63
N LEU A 18 -10.87 -8.04 -4.49
CA LEU A 18 -11.69 -7.28 -3.55
C LEU A 18 -12.22 -5.99 -4.18
N ILE A 19 -11.35 -5.27 -4.89
CA ILE A 19 -11.66 -4.00 -5.53
C ILE A 19 -12.62 -4.19 -6.73
N GLU A 20 -12.44 -5.24 -7.52
CA GLU A 20 -13.38 -5.64 -8.58
C GLU A 20 -14.75 -6.02 -8.01
N ALA A 21 -14.78 -6.81 -6.93
CA ALA A 21 -16.03 -7.20 -6.27
C ALA A 21 -16.78 -6.00 -5.68
N ALA A 22 -16.06 -4.94 -5.29
CA ALA A 22 -16.63 -3.67 -4.85
C ALA A 22 -17.13 -2.78 -6.02
N GLY A 23 -16.99 -3.21 -7.28
CA GLY A 23 -17.52 -2.51 -8.46
C GLY A 23 -16.58 -1.52 -9.14
N HIS A 24 -15.28 -1.56 -8.82
CA HIS A 24 -14.26 -0.75 -9.49
C HIS A 24 -13.66 -1.48 -10.68
N GLN A 25 -13.11 -0.72 -11.63
CA GLN A 25 -12.37 -1.28 -12.78
C GLN A 25 -10.91 -1.43 -12.37
N VAL A 26 -10.34 -2.63 -12.53
CA VAL A 26 -8.96 -2.92 -12.13
C VAL A 26 -8.15 -3.40 -13.33
N GLU A 27 -6.96 -2.84 -13.49
CA GLU A 27 -5.91 -3.42 -14.31
C GLU A 27 -4.68 -3.70 -13.44
N ALA A 28 -4.23 -4.95 -13.43
CA ALA A 28 -3.06 -5.36 -12.68
C ALA A 28 -1.90 -5.67 -13.62
N PHE A 29 -0.67 -5.34 -13.18
CA PHE A 29 0.54 -5.43 -13.98
C PHE A 29 1.63 -6.29 -13.30
N ALA A 30 2.30 -7.11 -14.09
CA ALA A 30 3.54 -7.78 -13.73
C ALA A 30 4.74 -6.88 -14.05
N SER A 31 5.94 -7.24 -13.57
CA SER A 31 7.16 -6.46 -13.79
C SER A 31 7.63 -6.40 -15.25
N THR A 32 7.08 -7.25 -16.13
CA THR A 32 7.39 -7.30 -17.56
C THR A 32 6.39 -6.55 -18.43
N ASP A 33 5.30 -6.07 -17.83
CA ASP A 33 4.25 -5.34 -18.55
C ASP A 33 4.67 -3.87 -18.72
N ASP A 34 4.12 -3.18 -19.71
CA ASP A 34 4.23 -1.72 -19.88
C ASP A 34 2.95 -1.06 -19.35
N PRO A 35 2.97 -0.47 -18.14
CA PRO A 35 1.76 0.04 -17.52
C PRO A 35 1.44 1.49 -17.89
N LEU A 36 2.26 2.18 -18.71
CA LEU A 36 2.20 3.65 -18.83
C LEU A 36 0.81 4.18 -19.23
N GLU A 37 0.16 3.58 -20.23
CA GLU A 37 -1.19 3.99 -20.66
C GLU A 37 -2.22 3.83 -19.53
N ALA A 38 -2.14 2.72 -18.79
CA ALA A 38 -3.05 2.43 -17.69
C ALA A 38 -2.81 3.35 -16.49
N LEU A 39 -1.55 3.66 -16.17
CA LEU A 39 -1.20 4.63 -15.12
C LEU A 39 -1.79 6.02 -15.44
N ALA A 40 -1.70 6.45 -16.70
CA ALA A 40 -2.28 7.72 -17.13
C ALA A 40 -3.82 7.73 -17.07
N ALA A 41 -4.46 6.59 -17.33
CA ALA A 41 -5.91 6.44 -17.31
C ALA A 41 -6.50 6.20 -15.90
N ALA A 42 -5.69 5.76 -14.94
CA ALA A 42 -6.14 5.42 -13.59
C ALA A 42 -6.51 6.66 -12.75
N ASP A 43 -7.47 6.46 -11.85
CA ASP A 43 -7.81 7.41 -10.79
C ASP A 43 -6.88 7.21 -9.58
N LEU A 44 -6.58 5.94 -9.25
CA LEU A 44 -5.63 5.51 -8.21
C LEU A 44 -4.67 4.47 -8.78
N THR A 45 -3.40 4.54 -8.38
CA THR A 45 -2.41 3.48 -8.63
C THR A 45 -1.95 2.86 -7.32
N LEU A 46 -2.00 1.54 -7.17
CA LEU A 46 -1.48 0.82 -6.00
C LEU A 46 -0.10 0.25 -6.31
N LEU A 47 0.89 0.58 -5.49
CA LEU A 47 2.23 0.00 -5.51
C LEU A 47 2.30 -1.28 -4.68
N ALA A 48 1.77 -2.38 -5.20
CA ALA A 48 1.83 -3.71 -4.58
C ALA A 48 3.11 -4.48 -4.98
N VAL A 49 4.25 -3.79 -4.94
CA VAL A 49 5.59 -4.30 -5.29
C VAL A 49 6.57 -4.16 -4.12
N LYS A 50 7.80 -4.67 -4.27
CA LYS A 50 8.88 -4.39 -3.33
C LYS A 50 9.33 -2.92 -3.46
N TYR A 51 9.85 -2.35 -2.38
CA TYR A 51 10.34 -0.96 -2.38
C TYR A 51 11.34 -0.66 -3.50
N GLU A 52 12.34 -1.53 -3.72
CA GLU A 52 13.31 -1.33 -4.80
C GLU A 52 12.68 -1.35 -6.20
N GLN A 53 11.59 -2.10 -6.39
CA GLN A 53 10.85 -2.11 -7.65
C GLN A 53 10.04 -0.83 -7.83
N ALA A 54 9.45 -0.28 -6.76
CA ALA A 54 8.79 1.03 -6.80
C ALA A 54 9.78 2.15 -7.12
N ARG A 55 10.99 2.13 -6.53
CA ARG A 55 12.06 3.08 -6.87
C ARG A 55 12.50 2.96 -8.33
N ALA A 56 12.71 1.73 -8.80
CA ALA A 56 13.12 1.48 -10.17
C ALA A 56 12.06 1.97 -11.16
N LEU A 57 10.77 1.72 -10.88
CA LEU A 57 9.65 2.23 -11.65
C LEU A 57 9.63 3.76 -11.68
N ALA A 58 9.75 4.42 -10.53
CA ALA A 58 9.74 5.89 -10.47
C ALA A 58 10.87 6.54 -11.31
N ALA A 59 11.95 5.80 -11.58
CA ALA A 59 13.06 6.24 -12.43
C ALA A 59 12.89 5.88 -13.92
N GLN A 60 11.86 5.12 -14.31
CA GLN A 60 11.63 4.75 -15.70
C GLN A 60 11.11 5.94 -16.52
N PRO A 61 11.56 6.11 -17.78
CA PRO A 61 11.05 7.16 -18.65
C PRO A 61 9.53 7.09 -18.84
N GLY A 62 8.85 8.24 -18.79
CA GLY A 62 7.40 8.34 -19.01
C GLY A 62 6.55 8.09 -17.76
N VAL A 63 7.10 7.48 -16.69
CA VAL A 63 6.34 7.18 -15.46
C VAL A 63 5.94 8.45 -14.72
N ALA A 64 6.86 9.41 -14.59
CA ALA A 64 6.57 10.68 -13.92
C ALA A 64 5.45 11.45 -14.63
N GLU A 65 5.47 11.46 -15.96
CA GLU A 65 4.43 12.07 -16.79
C GLU A 65 3.10 11.32 -16.68
N ALA A 66 3.11 9.99 -16.74
CA ALA A 66 1.90 9.17 -16.63
C ALA A 66 1.23 9.30 -15.25
N LEU A 67 2.02 9.52 -14.19
CA LEU A 67 1.53 9.67 -12.82
C LEU A 67 1.32 11.13 -12.38
N ALA A 68 1.57 12.12 -13.24
CA ALA A 68 1.37 13.52 -12.90
C ALA A 68 -0.11 13.81 -12.55
N GLY A 69 -0.34 14.43 -11.40
CA GLY A 69 -1.67 14.71 -10.84
C GLY A 69 -2.43 13.47 -10.36
N LYS A 70 -1.80 12.29 -10.32
CA LYS A 70 -2.42 11.04 -9.88
C LYS A 70 -2.13 10.76 -8.41
N THR A 71 -3.04 10.02 -7.78
CA THR A 71 -2.79 9.48 -6.43
C THR A 71 -2.15 8.11 -6.52
N LEU A 72 -1.04 7.95 -5.81
CA LEU A 72 -0.26 6.74 -5.69
C LEU A 72 -0.39 6.18 -4.27
N VAL A 73 -0.96 4.99 -4.14
CA VAL A 73 -1.07 4.28 -2.87
C VAL A 73 0.20 3.45 -2.70
N ASP A 74 1.03 3.81 -1.73
CA ASP A 74 2.24 3.09 -1.37
C ASP A 74 1.93 2.01 -0.32
N LEU A 75 2.10 0.74 -0.72
CA LEU A 75 1.98 -0.43 0.15
C LEU A 75 3.35 -1.01 0.53
N THR A 76 4.44 -0.42 0.03
CA THR A 76 5.77 -1.01 0.15
C THR A 76 6.22 -1.05 1.61
N ASN A 77 7.07 -2.03 1.92
CA ASN A 77 7.90 -2.00 3.12
C ASN A 77 9.35 -2.10 2.65
N PRO A 78 10.24 -1.17 3.04
CA PRO A 78 11.64 -1.16 2.60
C PRO A 78 12.46 -2.22 3.35
N LEU A 79 12.15 -3.49 3.14
CA LEU A 79 12.79 -4.60 3.84
C LEU A 79 14.23 -4.84 3.36
N ALA A 80 15.12 -5.13 4.30
CA ALA A 80 16.46 -5.62 4.03
C ALA A 80 16.43 -7.05 3.46
N PRO A 81 17.54 -7.56 2.90
CA PRO A 81 17.59 -8.91 2.31
C PRO A 81 17.25 -10.05 3.27
N ASP A 82 17.35 -9.82 4.58
CA ASP A 82 16.94 -10.77 5.61
C ASP A 82 15.42 -10.88 5.78
N PHE A 83 14.65 -9.97 5.20
CA PHE A 83 13.21 -9.79 5.38
C PHE A 83 12.78 -9.56 6.85
N MET A 84 13.71 -9.23 7.74
CA MET A 84 13.49 -9.06 9.17
C MET A 84 13.66 -7.62 9.64
N SER A 85 14.41 -6.81 8.89
CA SER A 85 14.70 -5.41 9.23
C SER A 85 14.38 -4.46 8.06
N LEU A 86 14.30 -3.15 8.34
CA LEU A 86 14.14 -2.12 7.30
C LEU A 86 15.48 -1.54 6.84
N THR A 87 15.59 -1.20 5.55
CA THR A 87 16.74 -0.49 4.96
C THR A 87 16.68 1.01 5.19
N ILE A 88 15.49 1.56 5.42
CA ILE A 88 15.24 2.95 5.79
C ILE A 88 14.14 3.05 6.85
N GLY A 89 14.16 4.15 7.61
CA GLY A 89 13.41 4.37 8.85
C GLY A 89 14.37 4.86 9.93
N HIS A 90 13.99 5.57 11.00
CA HIS A 90 12.74 6.26 11.35
C HIS A 90 12.75 7.75 10.96
N SER A 91 13.85 8.23 10.37
CA SER A 91 14.05 9.64 9.99
C SER A 91 13.46 9.99 8.62
N THR A 92 13.15 8.98 7.81
CA THR A 92 12.44 9.03 6.52
C THR A 92 11.64 7.74 6.36
N SER A 93 10.93 7.60 5.24
CA SER A 93 10.13 6.43 4.87
C SER A 93 10.22 6.16 3.37
N ALA A 94 9.87 4.94 2.95
CA ALA A 94 9.75 4.62 1.52
C ALA A 94 8.75 5.53 0.81
N ALA A 95 7.63 5.83 1.48
CA ALA A 95 6.60 6.72 0.95
C ALA A 95 7.14 8.13 0.66
N GLU A 96 7.95 8.68 1.56
CA GLU A 96 8.57 9.99 1.38
C GLU A 96 9.63 10.00 0.26
N GLU A 97 10.40 8.92 0.12
CA GLU A 97 11.35 8.80 -1.00
C GLU A 97 10.63 8.68 -2.35
N ILE A 98 9.52 7.92 -2.40
CA ILE A 98 8.68 7.82 -3.60
C ILE A 98 8.07 9.18 -3.94
N ALA A 99 7.56 9.91 -2.95
CA ALA A 99 7.01 11.25 -3.15
C ALA A 99 8.07 12.23 -3.66
N ARG A 100 9.32 12.15 -3.16
CA ARG A 100 10.44 12.94 -3.69
C ARG A 100 10.77 12.60 -5.14
N ALA A 101 10.68 11.32 -5.52
CA ALA A 101 10.96 10.88 -6.88
C ALA A 101 9.85 11.26 -7.87
N LEU A 102 8.60 11.37 -7.39
CA LEU A 102 7.41 11.68 -8.20
C LEU A 102 6.68 12.92 -7.65
N PRO A 103 7.30 14.12 -7.69
CA PRO A 103 6.78 15.30 -7.00
C PRO A 103 5.49 15.86 -7.61
N ALA A 104 5.14 15.44 -8.83
CA ALA A 104 3.88 15.79 -9.47
C ALA A 104 2.73 14.85 -9.10
N SER A 105 2.99 13.78 -8.34
CA SER A 105 2.00 12.81 -7.87
C SER A 105 1.70 13.00 -6.39
N THR A 106 0.53 12.55 -5.95
CA THR A 106 0.13 12.57 -4.54
C THR A 106 0.31 11.17 -3.96
N VAL A 107 1.25 11.01 -3.02
CA VAL A 107 1.51 9.70 -2.37
C VAL A 107 0.67 9.56 -1.11
N VAL A 108 0.06 8.38 -0.93
CA VAL A 108 -0.67 7.97 0.28
C VAL A 108 -0.16 6.60 0.74
N LYS A 109 0.30 6.50 1.99
CA LYS A 109 0.69 5.22 2.60
C LYS A 109 -0.56 4.47 3.06
N ALA A 110 -0.74 3.22 2.62
CA ALA A 110 -1.81 2.36 3.09
C ALA A 110 -1.47 0.87 2.92
N PHE A 111 -2.22 0.00 3.60
CA PHE A 111 -2.14 -1.48 3.55
C PHE A 111 -0.81 -2.13 3.96
N ASN A 112 0.27 -1.37 4.15
CA ASN A 112 1.60 -1.91 4.42
C ASN A 112 1.67 -2.74 5.72
N THR A 113 0.79 -2.43 6.69
CA THR A 113 0.68 -3.07 8.01
C THR A 113 -0.23 -4.30 8.04
N ILE A 114 -0.60 -4.85 6.89
CA ILE A 114 -1.40 -6.07 6.78
C ILE A 114 -0.56 -7.19 6.17
N PHE A 115 -0.48 -8.33 6.87
CA PHE A 115 0.11 -9.51 6.27
C PHE A 115 -0.73 -10.06 5.12
N ALA A 116 -0.05 -10.56 4.09
CA ALA A 116 -0.71 -11.10 2.92
C ALA A 116 -1.65 -12.28 3.24
N ALA A 117 -1.33 -13.11 4.24
CA ALA A 117 -2.19 -14.21 4.67
C ALA A 117 -3.51 -13.70 5.28
N VAL A 118 -3.47 -12.60 6.03
CA VAL A 118 -4.68 -11.93 6.57
C VAL A 118 -5.52 -11.38 5.42
N LEU A 119 -4.90 -10.64 4.50
CA LEU A 119 -5.61 -10.07 3.35
C LEU A 119 -6.21 -11.16 2.45
N ALA A 120 -5.51 -12.27 2.23
CA ALA A 120 -6.03 -13.42 1.51
C ALA A 120 -7.22 -14.07 2.24
N GLY A 121 -7.16 -14.15 3.56
CA GLY A 121 -8.29 -14.60 4.39
C GLY A 121 -9.51 -13.69 4.24
N HIS A 122 -9.31 -12.36 4.27
CA HIS A 122 -10.36 -11.36 4.04
C HIS A 122 -10.98 -11.49 2.65
N ALA A 123 -10.15 -11.60 1.61
CA ALA A 123 -10.61 -11.89 0.25
C ALA A 123 -11.32 -13.24 0.10
N GLY A 124 -11.09 -14.18 1.03
CA GLY A 124 -11.78 -15.46 1.13
C GLY A 124 -13.05 -15.43 2.00
N GLY A 125 -13.46 -14.26 2.50
CA GLY A 125 -14.67 -14.07 3.32
C GLY A 125 -14.44 -14.18 4.83
N THR A 126 -13.20 -14.31 5.30
CA THR A 126 -12.90 -14.23 6.73
C THR A 126 -12.96 -12.79 7.18
N VAL A 127 -13.90 -12.44 8.06
CA VAL A 127 -13.94 -11.09 8.65
C VAL A 127 -12.71 -10.90 9.53
N SER A 128 -11.86 -9.94 9.16
CA SER A 128 -10.73 -9.50 9.97
C SER A 128 -10.98 -8.08 10.48
N PRO A 129 -10.99 -7.83 11.80
CA PRO A 129 -11.22 -6.49 12.36
C PRO A 129 -10.00 -5.56 12.20
N LEU A 130 -8.99 -5.95 11.42
CA LEU A 130 -7.75 -5.22 11.30
C LEU A 130 -7.94 -3.93 10.47
N PRO A 131 -7.53 -2.77 11.01
CA PRO A 131 -7.62 -1.51 10.31
C PRO A 131 -6.59 -1.39 9.19
N VAL A 132 -6.92 -0.61 8.17
CA VAL A 132 -5.96 -0.04 7.23
C VAL A 132 -5.67 1.39 7.68
N PHE A 133 -4.44 1.66 8.10
CA PHE A 133 -3.98 3.02 8.36
C PHE A 133 -3.71 3.74 7.03
N VAL A 134 -4.18 4.98 6.90
CA VAL A 134 -4.09 5.78 5.67
C VAL A 134 -3.43 7.11 5.98
N ALA A 135 -2.18 7.30 5.55
CA ALA A 135 -1.40 8.51 5.82
C ALA A 135 -1.02 9.23 4.52
N GLY A 136 -1.23 10.55 4.45
CA GLY A 136 -0.95 11.36 3.26
C GLY A 136 -1.20 12.84 3.51
N ASP A 137 -0.57 13.71 2.72
CA ASP A 137 -0.63 15.16 2.92
C ASP A 137 -1.82 15.85 2.24
N ASP A 138 -2.44 15.19 1.27
CA ASP A 138 -3.64 15.67 0.57
C ASP A 138 -4.90 15.01 1.17
N PRO A 139 -5.80 15.78 1.82
CA PRO A 139 -7.01 15.24 2.43
C PRO A 139 -7.97 14.55 1.44
N ALA A 140 -8.06 15.02 0.19
CA ALA A 140 -8.93 14.43 -0.81
C ALA A 140 -8.37 13.08 -1.30
N ALA A 141 -7.06 12.98 -1.47
CA ALA A 141 -6.41 11.71 -1.78
C ALA A 141 -6.54 10.71 -0.62
N VAL A 142 -6.34 11.17 0.63
CA VAL A 142 -6.53 10.34 1.83
C VAL A 142 -7.97 9.83 1.92
N GLU A 143 -8.98 10.68 1.70
CA GLU A 143 -10.38 10.24 1.74
C GLU A 143 -10.73 9.31 0.57
N SER A 144 -10.18 9.53 -0.62
CA SER A 144 -10.35 8.61 -1.76
C SER A 144 -9.83 7.21 -1.45
N VAL A 145 -8.63 7.12 -0.85
CA VAL A 145 -8.03 5.84 -0.43
C VAL A 145 -8.80 5.23 0.75
N ALA A 146 -9.24 6.04 1.72
CA ALA A 146 -10.06 5.56 2.83
C ALA A 146 -11.43 5.04 2.35
N GLY A 147 -12.03 5.69 1.34
CA GLY A 147 -13.23 5.24 0.65
C GLY A 147 -13.01 3.85 0.04
N LEU A 148 -11.95 3.69 -0.75
CA LEU A 148 -11.59 2.40 -1.33
C LEU A 148 -11.42 1.30 -0.27
N VAL A 149 -10.77 1.61 0.86
CA VAL A 149 -10.62 0.67 1.98
C VAL A 149 -11.99 0.24 2.54
N ARG A 150 -12.94 1.17 2.69
CA ARG A 150 -14.30 0.86 3.16
C ARG A 150 -15.08 0.06 2.13
N ASP A 151 -14.95 0.38 0.85
CA ASP A 151 -15.62 -0.31 -0.27
C ASP A 151 -15.23 -1.80 -0.31
N ILE A 152 -13.97 -2.13 0.01
CA ILE A 152 -13.51 -3.52 0.12
C ILE A 152 -13.80 -4.19 1.48
N GLY A 153 -14.64 -3.57 2.31
CA GLY A 153 -15.10 -4.12 3.58
C GLY A 153 -14.08 -4.07 4.72
N MET A 154 -13.08 -3.20 4.65
CA MET A 154 -12.09 -3.01 5.72
C MET A 154 -12.31 -1.69 6.47
N THR A 155 -11.73 -1.57 7.67
CA THR A 155 -11.84 -0.34 8.46
C THR A 155 -10.71 0.63 8.09
N ALA A 156 -11.04 1.78 7.51
CA ALA A 156 -10.06 2.83 7.22
C ALA A 156 -9.81 3.70 8.46
N ILE A 157 -8.54 3.90 8.80
CA ILE A 157 -8.10 4.80 9.88
C ILE A 157 -7.21 5.90 9.28
N PRO A 158 -7.72 7.14 9.11
CA PRO A 158 -6.87 8.27 8.77
C PRO A 158 -5.75 8.42 9.80
N ALA A 159 -4.51 8.38 9.33
CA ALA A 159 -3.32 8.29 10.15
C ALA A 159 -2.44 9.54 10.03
N GLY A 160 -3.00 10.68 9.61
CA GLY A 160 -2.29 11.96 9.50
C GLY A 160 -1.50 12.13 8.20
N GLY A 161 -0.51 13.04 8.23
CA GLY A 161 0.33 13.37 7.07
C GLY A 161 1.24 12.23 6.62
N LEU A 162 1.84 12.35 5.44
CA LEU A 162 2.69 11.31 4.85
C LEU A 162 3.90 10.97 5.73
N THR A 163 4.37 11.93 6.53
CA THR A 163 5.45 11.74 7.51
C THR A 163 5.14 10.63 8.53
N ASN A 164 3.86 10.29 8.77
CA ASN A 164 3.51 9.17 9.65
C ASN A 164 3.80 7.79 9.03
N ALA A 165 4.15 7.71 7.75
CA ALA A 165 4.74 6.51 7.16
C ALA A 165 6.02 6.06 7.90
N ARG A 166 6.75 7.00 8.54
CA ARG A 166 7.90 6.72 9.43
C ARG A 166 7.54 5.90 10.67
N TYR A 167 6.26 5.80 11.01
CA TYR A 167 5.74 4.94 12.07
C TYR A 167 5.10 3.68 11.50
N LEU A 168 4.36 3.80 10.39
CA LEU A 168 3.66 2.67 9.76
C LEU A 168 4.62 1.63 9.16
N GLU A 169 5.76 2.04 8.62
CA GLU A 169 6.77 1.11 8.10
C GLU A 169 7.45 0.32 9.25
N PRO A 170 7.98 0.95 10.31
CA PRO A 170 8.49 0.22 11.48
C PRO A 170 7.44 -0.62 12.22
N MET A 171 6.17 -0.22 12.18
CA MET A 171 5.08 -1.05 12.68
C MET A 171 5.01 -2.38 11.91
N THR A 172 5.29 -2.38 10.61
CA THR A 172 5.39 -3.63 9.84
C THR A 172 6.63 -4.45 10.21
N GLU A 173 7.77 -3.81 10.46
CA GLU A 173 8.95 -4.50 11.00
C GLU A 173 8.63 -5.19 12.34
N MET A 174 7.95 -4.49 13.25
CA MET A 174 7.50 -5.09 14.51
C MET A 174 6.54 -6.27 14.27
N MET A 175 5.63 -6.16 13.30
CA MET A 175 4.72 -7.25 12.92
C MET A 175 5.49 -8.48 12.41
N ILE A 176 6.54 -8.26 11.62
CA ILE A 176 7.46 -9.31 11.12
C ILE A 176 8.22 -9.98 12.27
N GLN A 177 8.74 -9.19 13.21
CA GLN A 177 9.43 -9.71 14.40
C GLN A 177 8.49 -10.59 15.24
N LEU A 178 7.26 -10.14 15.49
CA LEU A 178 6.25 -10.93 16.20
C LEU A 178 5.91 -12.22 15.44
N GLY A 179 5.63 -12.12 14.14
CA GLY A 179 5.17 -13.24 13.33
C GLY A 179 6.22 -14.32 13.13
N TYR A 180 7.40 -13.92 12.62
CA TYR A 180 8.46 -14.85 12.22
C TYR A 180 9.56 -15.00 13.27
N GLY A 181 9.98 -13.90 13.89
CA GLY A 181 11.04 -13.92 14.91
C GLY A 181 10.60 -14.57 16.22
N LEU A 182 9.35 -14.34 16.63
CA LEU A 182 8.79 -14.79 17.90
C LEU A 182 7.72 -15.89 17.74
N GLY A 183 7.44 -16.33 16.52
CA GLY A 183 6.64 -17.52 16.25
C GLY A 183 5.12 -17.34 16.40
N HIS A 184 4.61 -16.10 16.38
CA HIS A 184 3.16 -15.87 16.39
C HIS A 184 2.47 -16.15 15.03
N GLY A 185 3.25 -16.35 13.96
CA GLY A 185 2.74 -16.65 12.62
C GLY A 185 2.31 -15.40 11.83
N ASP A 186 1.81 -15.63 10.61
CA ASP A 186 1.49 -14.60 9.62
C ASP A 186 0.00 -14.21 9.57
N ARG A 187 -0.80 -14.74 10.50
CA ARG A 187 -2.24 -14.45 10.65
C ARG A 187 -2.53 -13.57 11.86
N ILE A 188 -1.68 -12.57 12.06
CA ILE A 188 -1.77 -11.57 13.14
C ILE A 188 -1.79 -10.16 12.54
N GLY A 189 -2.11 -9.17 13.38
CA GLY A 189 -2.01 -7.76 13.04
C GLY A 189 -2.32 -6.88 14.24
N PHE A 190 -2.16 -5.57 14.07
CA PHE A 190 -2.46 -4.59 15.11
C PHE A 190 -3.86 -4.03 14.95
N ALA A 191 -4.59 -3.90 16.06
CA ALA A 191 -5.90 -3.25 16.10
C ALA A 191 -5.80 -1.93 16.86
N LEU A 192 -6.53 -0.91 16.38
CA LEU A 192 -6.79 0.31 17.15
C LEU A 192 -8.10 0.12 17.91
N VAL A 193 -8.02 0.11 19.25
CA VAL A 193 -9.18 -0.08 20.12
C VAL A 193 -9.52 1.24 20.80
N ALA A 194 -10.73 1.76 20.56
CA ALA A 194 -11.23 2.91 21.29
C ALA A 194 -11.78 2.47 22.66
N ALA A 195 -11.23 3.03 23.74
CA ALA A 195 -11.85 2.94 25.05
C ALA A 195 -12.88 4.07 25.16
N GLY A 196 -14.14 3.70 25.47
CA GLY A 196 -15.22 4.65 25.70
C GLY A 196 -15.06 5.47 26.97
#